data_AF-A0A970AYS3-F1
#
_entry.id   AF-A0A970AYS3-F1
#
_cell.length_a   1.000
_cell.length_b   1.000
_cell.length_c   1.000
_cell.angle_alpha   90.00
_cell.angle_beta   90.00
_cell.angle_gamma   90.00
#
_symmetry.space_group_name_H-M   'P 1'
#
loop_
_entity.id
_entity.type
_entity.pdbx_description
1 polymer ?
#
loop_
_entity_poly.entity_id
_entity_poly.type
_entity_poly.pdbx_seq_one_letter_code
_entity_poly.pdbx_strand_id
1 'polypeptide(L)' 'FNGSVQYEFIYHNLDTLFLKDLTNFNRKLMQHLVWYNTKRPHLSLDLKSPLQYVLDNDQNSRMWWTSTRFVLS' A
#
# COMPACT_ATOMS: atom_id res chain seq x y z
N PHE A 1 -0.95 -7.49 -1.85
CA PHE A 1 -0.27 -6.17 -1.99
C PHE A 1 0.79 -5.94 -0.92
N ASN A 2 0.53 -6.16 0.38
CA ASN A 2 1.52 -5.88 1.45
C ASN A 2 2.83 -6.69 1.35
N GLY A 3 2.80 -7.93 0.87
CA GLY A 3 4.02 -8.72 0.67
C GLY A 3 4.97 -8.10 -0.37
N SER A 4 4.46 -7.65 -1.53
CA SER A 4 5.29 -7.05 -2.58
C SER A 4 6.00 -5.78 -2.11
N VAL A 5 5.32 -4.93 -1.32
CA VAL A 5 5.95 -3.73 -0.74
C VAL A 5 7.04 -4.09 0.27
N GLN A 6 6.81 -5.14 1.08
CA GLN A 6 7.83 -5.63 2.00
C GLN A 6 9.09 -6.10 1.26
N TYR A 7 8.93 -6.90 0.21
CA TYR A 7 10.06 -7.41 -0.58
C TYR A 7 10.74 -6.35 -1.44
N GLU A 8 9.97 -5.55 -2.18
CA GLU A 8 10.52 -4.59 -3.16
C GLU A 8 11.13 -3.36 -2.50
N PHE A 9 10.64 -2.97 -1.31
CA PHE A 9 11.08 -1.72 -0.68
C PHE A 9 11.65 -1.94 0.72
N ILE A 10 10.92 -2.60 1.63
CA ILE A 10 11.34 -2.65 3.04
C ILE A 10 12.61 -3.47 3.21
N TYR A 11 12.71 -4.67 2.64
CA TYR A 11 13.91 -5.50 2.73
C TYR A 11 15.14 -4.87 2.04
N HIS A 12 14.95 -4.10 0.98
CA HIS A 12 16.03 -3.37 0.32
C HIS A 12 16.50 -2.11 1.07
N ASN A 13 15.72 -1.65 2.05
CA ASN A 13 16.02 -0.42 2.80
C ASN A 13 16.16 -0.68 4.31
N LEU A 14 16.41 -1.94 4.74
CA LEU A 14 16.55 -2.30 6.15
C LEU A 14 17.63 -1.48 6.86
N ASP A 15 18.77 -1.23 6.21
CA ASP A 15 19.84 -0.43 6.80
C ASP A 15 19.40 1.01 7.08
N THR A 16 18.62 1.62 6.17
CA THR A 16 18.09 2.97 6.38
C THR A 16 17.01 2.97 7.47
N LEU A 17 16.19 1.91 7.52
CA LEU A 17 15.13 1.72 8.50
C LEU A 17 15.68 1.56 9.93
N PHE A 18 16.71 0.72 10.10
CA PHE A 18 17.20 0.33 11.42
C PHE A 18 18.35 1.19 11.94
N LEU A 19 19.13 1.84 11.07
CA LEU A 19 20.42 2.39 11.51
C LEU A 19 20.48 3.91 11.67
N LYS A 20 19.75 4.75 10.91
CA LYS A 20 20.06 6.22 10.95
C LYS A 20 18.97 7.24 10.67
N ASP A 21 17.96 7.00 9.83
CA ASP A 21 17.08 8.12 9.39
C ASP A 21 15.67 7.66 9.02
N LEU A 22 14.83 7.51 10.05
CA LEU A 22 13.44 7.10 9.89
C LEU A 22 12.62 8.13 9.10
N THR A 23 12.95 9.42 9.20
CA THR A 23 12.26 10.48 8.45
C THR A 23 12.48 10.31 6.95
N ASN A 24 13.73 10.10 6.52
CA ASN A 24 14.06 9.89 5.12
C ASN A 24 13.55 8.53 4.61
N PHE A 25 13.62 7.48 5.44
CA PHE A 25 12.97 6.21 5.14
C PHE A 25 11.48 6.41 4.86
N ASN A 26 10.75 7.07 5.75
CA ASN A 26 9.30 7.32 5.59
C ASN A 26 9.00 8.14 4.34
N ARG A 27 9.81 9.16 4.03
CA ARG A 27 9.66 9.94 2.80
C ARG A 27 9.82 9.08 1.56
N LYS A 28 10.84 8.22 1.50
CA LYS A 28 11.05 7.30 0.38
C LYS A 28 9.93 6.26 0.29
N LEU A 29 9.47 5.74 1.43
CA LEU A 29 8.35 4.78 1.47
C LEU A 29 7.07 5.43 0.95
N MET A 30 6.75 6.65 1.37
CA MET A 30 5.59 7.38 0.84
C MET A 30 5.68 7.56 -0.67
N GLN A 31 6.85 7.98 -1.19
CA GLN A 31 7.07 8.12 -2.63
C GLN A 31 6.87 6.78 -3.35
N HIS A 32 7.41 5.69 -2.80
CA HIS A 32 7.24 4.36 -3.35
C HIS A 32 5.76 3.93 -3.34
N LEU A 33 5.03 4.15 -2.25
CA LEU A 33 3.61 3.79 -2.14
C LEU A 33 2.72 4.61 -3.09
N VAL A 34 3.01 5.90 -3.28
CA VAL A 34 2.30 6.72 -4.26
C VAL A 34 2.51 6.15 -5.66
N TRP A 35 3.75 5.86 -6.05
CA TRP A 35 4.03 5.25 -7.35
C TRP A 35 3.39 3.87 -7.49
N TYR A 36 3.55 3.01 -6.49
CA TYR A 36 3.04 1.64 -6.48
C TYR A 36 1.52 1.62 -6.69
N ASN A 37 0.78 2.46 -5.96
CA ASN A 37 -0.68 2.48 -6.05
C ASN A 37 -1.20 3.20 -7.30
N THR A 38 -0.53 4.25 -7.77
CA THR A 38 -1.05 5.09 -8.87
C THR A 38 -0.58 4.65 -10.25
N LYS A 39 0.63 4.07 -10.36
CA LYS A 39 1.33 3.89 -11.65
C LYS A 39 1.84 2.47 -11.91
N ARG A 40 2.15 1.66 -10.90
CA ARG A 40 2.77 0.33 -11.10
C ARG A 40 1.78 -0.61 -11.80
N PRO A 41 2.09 -1.15 -12.98
CA PRO A 41 1.22 -2.15 -13.62
C PRO A 41 1.31 -3.49 -12.90
N HIS A 42 0.18 -4.17 -12.74
CA HIS A 42 0.11 -5.51 -12.17
C HIS A 42 -0.43 -6.49 -13.20
N LEU A 43 0.34 -7.54 -13.51
CA LEU A 43 -0.07 -8.60 -14.45
C LEU A 43 -1.41 -9.23 -14.06
N SER A 44 -1.62 -9.47 -12.76
CA SER A 44 -2.87 -10.03 -12.24
C SER A 44 -4.07 -9.07 -12.30
N LEU A 45 -3.85 -7.80 -12.66
CA LEU A 45 -4.88 -6.76 -12.79
C LEU A 45 -4.96 -6.27 -14.25
N ASP A 46 -4.66 -7.13 -15.23
CA ASP A 46 -4.62 -6.77 -16.66
C ASP A 46 -3.74 -5.56 -16.95
N LEU A 47 -2.56 -5.51 -16.31
CA LEU A 47 -1.59 -4.41 -16.38
C LEU A 47 -2.08 -3.06 -15.83
N LYS A 48 -3.20 -3.04 -15.11
CA LYS A 48 -3.67 -1.84 -14.39
C LYS A 48 -2.88 -1.61 -13.11
N SER A 49 -2.79 -0.35 -12.69
CA SER A 49 -2.36 -0.01 -11.34
C SER A 49 -3.44 -0.35 -10.30
N PRO A 50 -3.07 -0.50 -9.01
CA PRO A 50 -4.05 -0.77 -7.97
C PRO A 50 -5.18 0.27 -7.93
N LEU A 51 -4.86 1.55 -8.10
CA LEU A 51 -5.86 2.62 -8.13
C LEU A 51 -6.77 2.52 -9.36
N GLN A 52 -6.21 2.26 -10.55
CA GLN A 52 -7.02 2.06 -11.76
C GLN A 52 -7.97 0.88 -11.60
N TYR A 53 -7.48 -0.23 -11.06
CA TYR A 53 -8.33 -1.39 -10.79
C TYR A 53 -9.46 -1.06 -9.81
N VAL A 54 -9.20 -0.31 -8.75
CA VAL A 54 -10.25 0.12 -7.80
C VAL A 54 -11.29 1.01 -8.50
N LEU A 55 -10.88 2.00 -9.28
CA LEU A 55 -11.81 2.89 -9.99
C LEU A 55 -12.69 2.14 -11.00
N ASP A 56 -12.14 1.11 -11.65
CA ASP A 56 -12.86 0.31 -12.64
C ASP A 56 -13.83 -0.70 -12.01
N ASN A 57 -13.55 -1.20 -10.80
CA ASN A 57 -14.28 -2.30 -10.18
C ASN A 57 -15.11 -1.89 -8.95
N ASP A 58 -14.85 -0.71 -8.37
CA ASP A 58 -15.52 -0.23 -7.17
C ASP A 58 -15.77 1.28 -7.30
N GLN A 59 -16.96 1.67 -7.78
CA GLN A 59 -17.38 3.07 -7.77
C GLN A 59 -17.62 3.60 -6.33
N ASN A 60 -17.66 2.72 -5.33
CA ASN A 60 -17.94 3.08 -3.94
C ASN A 60 -16.80 2.64 -3.02
N SER A 61 -16.03 3.61 -2.54
CA SER A 61 -15.09 3.37 -1.45
C SER A 61 -15.79 2.68 -0.27
N ARG A 62 -15.38 1.45 0.08
CA ARG A 62 -15.84 0.73 1.27
C ARG A 62 -15.23 1.28 2.57
N MET A 63 -15.08 2.61 2.69
CA MET A 63 -14.75 3.31 3.94
C MET A 63 -15.89 3.29 4.97
N TRP A 64 -16.81 2.33 4.89
CA TRP A 64 -17.76 2.09 5.98
C TRP A 64 -16.99 1.42 7.11
N TRP A 65 -16.53 2.22 8.06
CA TRP A 65 -16.15 1.74 9.38
C TRP A 65 -17.38 1.03 9.97
N THR A 66 -17.45 -0.30 9.84
CA THR A 66 -18.42 -1.06 10.62
C THR A 66 -17.92 -1.02 12.05
N SER A 67 -18.46 -0.07 12.82
CA SER A 67 -18.28 -0.01 14.27
C SER A 67 -18.54 -1.40 14.84
N THR A 68 -17.48 -2.11 15.25
CA THR A 68 -17.61 -3.40 15.92
C THR A 68 -18.29 -3.15 17.26
N ARG A 69 -19.63 -3.26 17.31
CA ARG A 69 -20.30 -3.37 18.60
C ARG A 69 -19.88 -4.71 19.17
N PHE A 70 -19.07 -4.69 20.22
CA PHE A 70 -18.90 -5.86 21.08
C PHE A 70 -20.29 -6.27 21.54
N VAL A 71 -20.80 -7.38 21.02
CA VAL A 71 -21.95 -8.06 21.62
C VAL A 71 -21.37 -8.77 22.86
N LEU A 72 -21.59 -8.18 24.02
CA LEU A 72 -21.49 -8.91 25.28
C LEU A 72 -22.72 -9.82 25.33
N SER A 73 -22.50 -11.11 25.12
CA SER A 73 -23.43 -12.20 25.47
C SER A 73 -23.12 -12.71 26.86
#